data_AF-A0A519RPM2-F1
#
_entry.id   AF-A0A519RPM2-F1
#
_cell.length_a   1.000
_cell.length_b   1.000
_cell.length_c   1.000
_cell.angle_alpha   90.00
_cell.angle_beta   90.00
_cell.angle_gamma   90.00
#
_symmetry.space_group_name_H-M   'P 1'
#
loop_
_entity.id
_entity.type
_entity.pdbx_description
1 polymer ?
#
loop_
_entity_poly.entity_id
_entity_poly.type
_entity_poly.pdbx_seq_one_letter_code
_entity_poly.pdbx_strand_id
1 'polypeptide(L)'
;MLYPENSADKLGFTEIKELIQAHCLSIMGRQMVDKIQVMNNYDQVLKFLNQASEFKNILQNDAALPIQHFFDIKSLANKARVE
;
A
#
# COMPACT_ATOMS: atom_id res chain seq x y z
N MET A 1 -3.46 24.32 -1.09
CA MET A 1 -4.04 23.07 -0.53
C MET A 1 -5.05 23.49 0.54
N LEU A 2 -6.23 22.86 0.63
CA LEU A 2 -7.26 23.23 1.64
C LEU A 2 -6.85 22.87 3.09
N TYR A 3 -5.80 22.06 3.25
CA TYR A 3 -5.32 21.57 4.54
C TYR A 3 -3.97 22.19 4.92
N PRO A 4 -3.73 22.48 6.21
CA PRO A 4 -2.42 22.87 6.73
C PRO A 4 -1.33 21.84 6.41
N GLU A 5 -0.09 22.28 6.28
CA GLU A 5 1.04 21.39 5.93
C GLU A 5 1.27 20.27 6.95
N ASN A 6 0.99 20.51 8.23
CA ASN A 6 1.13 19.52 9.31
C ASN A 6 -0.07 18.57 9.47
N SER A 7 -1.01 18.57 8.53
CA SER A 7 -2.21 17.72 8.64
C SER A 7 -1.87 16.24 8.59
N ALA A 8 -0.87 15.85 7.78
CA ALA A 8 -0.42 14.47 7.67
C ALA A 8 0.07 13.93 9.02
N ASP A 9 0.94 14.70 9.69
CA ASP A 9 1.51 14.34 10.98
C ASP A 9 0.43 14.29 12.06
N LYS A 10 -0.47 15.29 12.10
CA LYS A 10 -1.58 15.32 13.08
C LYS A 10 -2.56 14.18 12.91
N LEU A 11 -2.70 13.64 11.70
CA LEU A 11 -3.56 12.50 11.41
C LEU A 11 -2.86 11.16 11.67
N GLY A 12 -1.59 11.17 12.08
CA GLY A 12 -0.79 9.96 12.30
C GLY A 12 -0.47 9.21 11.00
N PHE A 13 -0.41 9.93 9.87
CA PHE A 13 -0.26 9.30 8.55
C PHE A 13 1.06 8.53 8.43
N THR A 14 2.13 9.08 9.02
CA THR A 14 3.47 8.48 9.02
C THR A 14 3.48 7.18 9.81
N GLU A 15 2.89 7.17 11.00
CA GLU A 15 2.80 6.01 11.89
C GLU A 15 2.01 4.86 11.23
N ILE A 16 0.88 5.19 10.59
CA ILE A 16 0.10 4.20 9.83
C ILE A 16 0.92 3.62 8.68
N LYS A 17 1.65 4.47 7.95
CA LYS A 17 2.52 4.03 6.84
C LYS A 17 3.62 3.08 7.32
N GLU A 18 4.27 3.38 8.43
CA GLU A 18 5.29 2.54 9.06
C GLU A 18 4.72 1.18 9.49
N LEU A 19 3.53 1.16 10.10
CA LEU A 19 2.84 -0.07 10.49
C LEU A 19 2.53 -0.95 9.27
N ILE A 20 2.00 -0.37 8.19
CA ILE A 20 1.73 -1.11 6.95
C ILE A 20 3.04 -1.68 6.37
N GLN A 21 4.12 -0.88 6.39
CA GLN A 21 5.42 -1.32 5.88
C GLN A 21 5.99 -2.50 6.68
N ALA A 22 5.84 -2.50 8.01
CA ALA A 22 6.25 -3.59 8.89
C ALA A 22 5.49 -4.90 8.61
N HIS A 23 4.23 -4.80 8.17
CA HIS A 23 3.40 -5.96 7.79
C HIS A 23 3.55 -6.40 6.32
N CYS A 24 4.36 -5.72 5.51
CA CYS A 24 4.59 -6.11 4.12
C CYS A 24 5.43 -7.39 4.01
N LEU A 25 4.90 -8.38 3.29
CA LEU A 25 5.57 -9.67 3.04
C LEU A 25 6.72 -9.60 2.02
N SER A 26 6.80 -8.54 1.22
CA SER A 26 7.79 -8.43 0.13
C SER A 26 8.43 -7.05 0.04
N ILE A 27 9.63 -7.00 -0.55
CA ILE A 27 10.34 -5.74 -0.83
C ILE A 27 9.50 -4.86 -1.77
N MET A 28 8.85 -5.46 -2.78
CA MET A 28 7.97 -4.72 -3.69
C MET A 28 6.78 -4.10 -2.96
N GLY A 29 6.19 -4.82 -1.99
CA GLY A 29 5.13 -4.29 -1.13
C GLY A 29 5.60 -3.09 -0.32
N ARG A 30 6.78 -3.18 0.33
CA ARG A 30 7.38 -2.05 1.05
C ARG A 30 7.63 -0.84 0.14
N GLN A 31 8.17 -1.05 -1.05
CA GLN A 31 8.38 0.01 -2.05
C GLN A 31 7.07 0.65 -2.54
N MET A 32 5.96 -0.09 -2.53
CA MET A 32 4.64 0.45 -2.85
C MET A 32 4.11 1.32 -1.71
N VAL A 33 4.30 0.88 -0.45
CA VAL A 33 3.98 1.68 0.74
C VAL A 33 4.76 2.99 0.76
N ASP A 34 6.05 2.98 0.44
CA ASP A 34 6.89 4.19 0.39
C ASP A 34 6.32 5.29 -0.52
N LYS A 35 5.59 4.90 -1.57
CA LYS A 35 4.96 5.83 -2.53
C LYS A 35 3.60 6.35 -2.08
N ILE A 36 3.03 5.85 -0.99
CA ILE A 36 1.78 6.36 -0.44
C ILE A 36 2.00 7.79 0.05
N GLN A 37 1.11 8.68 -0.40
CA GLN A 37 1.10 10.12 -0.11
C GLN A 37 -0.31 10.54 0.30
N VAL A 38 -0.42 11.64 1.03
CA VAL A 38 -1.73 12.21 1.38
C VAL A 38 -2.46 12.63 0.11
N MET A 39 -3.75 12.28 0.04
CA MET A 39 -4.61 12.56 -1.10
C MET A 39 -5.67 13.59 -0.73
N ASN A 40 -6.04 14.42 -1.69
CA ASN A 40 -7.05 15.48 -1.51
C ASN A 40 -8.25 15.34 -2.46
N ASN A 41 -8.23 14.35 -3.36
CA ASN A 41 -9.35 14.03 -4.23
C ASN A 41 -10.31 13.09 -3.48
N TYR A 42 -11.50 13.59 -3.17
CA TYR A 42 -12.53 12.86 -2.42
C TYR A 42 -12.90 11.52 -3.06
N ASP A 43 -13.21 11.51 -4.36
CA ASP A 43 -13.66 10.29 -5.05
C ASP A 43 -12.59 9.21 -5.05
N GLN A 44 -11.32 9.61 -5.21
CA GLN A 44 -10.20 8.69 -5.19
C GLN A 44 -9.94 8.13 -3.78
N VAL A 45 -10.04 8.98 -2.74
CA VAL A 45 -9.94 8.54 -1.34
C VAL A 45 -11.06 7.57 -1.00
N LEU A 46 -12.30 7.91 -1.34
CA LEU A 46 -13.47 7.07 -1.09
C LEU A 46 -13.33 5.70 -1.77
N LYS A 47 -12.88 5.68 -3.03
CA LYS A 47 -12.62 4.44 -3.77
C LYS A 47 -11.61 3.55 -3.04
N PHE A 48 -10.46 4.10 -2.62
CA PHE A 48 -9.43 3.31 -1.94
C PHE A 48 -9.87 2.82 -0.55
N LEU A 49 -10.63 3.62 0.19
CA LEU A 49 -11.22 3.19 1.46
C LEU A 49 -12.19 2.03 1.27
N ASN A 50 -13.06 2.09 0.25
CA ASN A 50 -13.99 1.01 -0.07
C ASN A 50 -13.24 -0.28 -0.45
N GLN A 51 -12.21 -0.18 -1.30
CA GLN A 51 -11.39 -1.33 -1.69
C GLN A 51 -10.66 -1.95 -0.49
N ALA A 52 -10.10 -1.13 0.41
CA ALA A 52 -9.46 -1.62 1.63
C ALA A 52 -10.45 -2.31 2.58
N SER A 53 -11.66 -1.76 2.72
CA SER A 53 -12.74 -2.33 3.52
C SER A 53 -13.20 -3.68 2.96
N GLU A 54 -13.42 -3.75 1.65
CA GLU A 54 -13.78 -4.99 0.94
C GLU A 54 -12.69 -6.05 1.12
N PHE A 55 -11.42 -5.69 0.92
CA PHE A 55 -10.31 -6.61 1.09
C PHE A 55 -10.19 -7.13 2.52
N LYS A 56 -10.41 -6.27 3.52
CA LYS A 56 -10.49 -6.70 4.92
C LYS A 56 -11.62 -7.70 5.13
N ASN A 57 -12.80 -7.46 4.57
CA ASN A 57 -13.94 -8.38 4.69
C ASN A 57 -13.62 -9.74 4.07
N ILE A 58 -12.98 -9.77 2.89
CA ILE A 58 -12.52 -11.02 2.25
C ILE A 58 -11.55 -11.76 3.18
N LEU A 59 -10.53 -11.08 3.73
CA LEU A 59 -9.57 -11.72 4.64
C LEU A 59 -10.20 -12.28 5.91
N GLN A 60 -11.32 -11.72 6.38
CA GLN A 60 -11.99 -12.15 7.60
C GLN A 60 -13.03 -13.26 7.38
N ASN A 61 -13.69 -13.28 6.22
CA ASN A 61 -14.84 -14.14 5.97
C ASN A 61 -14.61 -15.22 4.92
N ASP A 62 -13.61 -15.07 4.04
CA ASP A 62 -13.28 -16.05 3.00
C ASP A 62 -12.04 -16.88 3.35
N ALA A 63 -11.76 -17.89 2.52
CA ALA A 63 -10.54 -18.68 2.61
C ALA A 63 -9.30 -17.78 2.46
N ALA A 64 -8.23 -18.12 3.19
CA ALA A 64 -6.96 -17.42 3.08
C ALA A 64 -6.52 -17.34 1.61
N LEU A 65 -6.27 -16.12 1.13
CA LEU A 65 -5.76 -15.93 -0.21
C LEU A 65 -4.45 -16.71 -0.37
N PRO A 66 -4.20 -17.35 -1.52
CA PRO A 66 -2.94 -18.05 -1.78
C PRO A 66 -1.83 -17.01 -2.02
N ILE A 67 -1.43 -16.32 -0.94
CA ILE A 67 -0.40 -15.29 -0.96
C ILE A 67 0.95 -15.99 -0.79
N GLN A 68 1.47 -16.54 -1.87
CA GLN A 68 2.80 -17.13 -1.93
C GLN A 68 3.62 -16.50 -3.06
N HIS A 69 4.94 -16.56 -2.95
CA HIS A 69 5.87 -16.26 -4.04
C HIS A 69 5.87 -14.81 -4.57
N PHE A 70 6.10 -13.82 -3.71
CA PHE A 70 6.41 -12.46 -4.17
C PHE A 70 7.87 -12.35 -4.63
N PHE A 71 8.11 -12.55 -5.93
CA PHE A 71 9.42 -12.33 -6.53
C PHE A 71 9.62 -10.86 -6.88
N ASP A 72 10.87 -10.37 -6.78
CA ASP A 72 11.24 -9.05 -7.31
C ASP A 72 11.28 -9.09 -8.84
N ILE A 73 10.12 -8.92 -9.46
CA ILE A 73 9.95 -8.95 -10.92
C ILE A 73 10.80 -7.86 -11.59
N LYS A 74 11.04 -6.72 -10.91
CA LYS A 74 11.89 -5.65 -11.49
C LYS A 74 13.33 -6.10 -11.60
N SER A 75 13.88 -6.74 -10.57
CA SER A 75 15.24 -7.29 -10.63
C SER A 75 15.35 -8.35 -11.73
N LEU A 76 14.36 -9.24 -11.85
CA LEU A 76 14.29 -10.25 -12.90
C LEU A 76 14.24 -9.63 -14.31
N ALA A 77 13.34 -8.67 -14.54
CA ALA A 77 13.19 -7.98 -15.82
C ALA A 77 14.45 -7.19 -16.20
N ASN A 78 15.13 -6.55 -15.23
CA ASN A 78 16.36 -5.83 -15.49
C ASN A 78 17.49 -6.77 -15.93
N LYS A 79 17.60 -7.98 -15.37
CA LYS A 79 18.57 -9.00 -15.81
C LYS A 79 18.27 -9.49 -17.22
N ALA A 80 17.00 -9.83 -17.50
CA ALA A 80 16.58 -10.31 -18.82
C ALA A 80 16.74 -9.28 -19.95
N ARG A 81 16.82 -7.99 -19.64
CA ARG A 81 17.04 -6.91 -20.63
C ARG A 81 18.51 -6.73 -21.03
N VAL A 82 19.43 -7.34 -20.28
CA VAL A 82 20.89 -7.25 -20.50
C VAL A 82 21.41 -8.46 -21.28
N GLU A 83 20.65 -9.56 -21.32
CA GLU A 83 20.83 -10.70 -22.23
C GLU A 83 20.19 -10.44 -23.60
#